data_AF-A0A932CYZ6-F1
#
_entry.id   AF-A0A932CYZ6-F1
#
_cell.length_a   1.000
_cell.length_b   1.000
_cell.length_c   1.000
_cell.angle_alpha   90.00
_cell.angle_beta   90.00
_cell.angle_gamma   90.00
#
_symmetry.space_group_name_H-M   'P 1'
#
loop_
_entity.id
_entity.type
_entity.pdbx_description
1 polymer ?
#
loop_
_entity_poly.entity_id
_entity_poly.type
_entity_poly.pdbx_seq_one_letter_code
_entity_poly.pdbx_strand_id
1 'polypeptide(L)' 'MGTCRPRPEACAEIYAPVCGCDGRTYGNACDAASAGTDTSTEGECAAAADCRATGCAAGRSCQFCWGSWACIPDGAMC' A
#
# COMPACT_ATOMS: atom_id res chain seq x y z
N MET A 1 12.43 -8.99 -14.60
CA MET A 1 13.03 -10.15 -13.91
C MET A 1 12.82 -9.93 -12.43
N GLY A 2 11.92 -10.69 -11.79
CA GLY A 2 11.79 -10.71 -10.32
C GLY A 2 12.47 -11.97 -9.79
N THR A 3 13.22 -11.85 -8.71
CA THR A 3 13.84 -13.00 -8.04
C THR A 3 12.90 -13.53 -6.97
N CYS A 4 12.56 -14.83 -7.01
CA CYS A 4 11.81 -15.46 -5.93
C CYS A 4 12.67 -15.54 -4.68
N ARG A 5 12.16 -15.06 -3.54
CA ARG A 5 12.79 -15.15 -2.23
C ARG A 5 12.01 -16.14 -1.35
N PRO A 6 12.66 -16.96 -0.51
CA PRO A 6 11.96 -17.86 0.39
C PRO A 6 11.05 -17.09 1.36
N ARG A 7 9.83 -17.60 1.56
CA ARG A 7 8.85 -17.03 2.50
C ARG A 7 9.26 -17.39 3.93
N PRO A 8 9.30 -16.43 4.86
CA PRO A 8 9.55 -16.71 6.27
C PRO A 8 8.39 -17.52 6.87
N GLU A 9 8.71 -18.59 7.60
CA GLU A 9 7.72 -19.46 8.27
C GLU A 9 7.30 -18.91 9.65
N ALA A 10 8.14 -18.07 10.24
CA ALA A 10 7.90 -17.40 11.52
C ALA A 10 8.40 -15.96 11.45
N CYS A 11 7.62 -15.04 12.00
CA CYS A 11 7.94 -13.63 12.11
C CYS A 11 7.97 -13.24 13.59
N ALA A 12 8.90 -12.34 13.95
CA ALA A 12 8.88 -11.74 15.26
C ALA A 12 7.63 -10.86 15.39
N GLU A 13 6.96 -10.87 16.54
CA GLU A 13 5.84 -9.96 16.84
C GLU A 13 6.34 -8.53 17.12
N ILE A 14 7.10 -7.98 16.18
CA ILE A 14 7.56 -6.59 16.20
C ILE A 14 6.55 -5.79 15.39
N TYR A 15 5.99 -4.76 16.02
CA TYR A 15 5.15 -3.79 15.33
C TYR A 15 6.03 -2.74 14.66
N ALA A 16 6.26 -2.91 13.36
CA ALA A 16 7.04 -2.02 12.50
C ALA A 16 6.33 -1.93 11.15
N PRO A 17 5.20 -1.20 11.07
CA PRO A 17 4.28 -1.33 9.96
C PRO A 17 4.92 -1.00 8.62
N VAL A 18 4.50 -1.69 7.57
CA VAL A 18 4.98 -1.49 6.19
C VAL A 18 3.82 -1.52 5.21
N CYS A 19 3.97 -0.80 4.10
CA CYS A 19 3.01 -0.79 3.03
C CYS A 19 3.45 -1.78 1.95
N GLY A 20 2.67 -2.83 1.72
CA GLY A 20 2.91 -3.78 0.64
C GLY A 20 2.65 -3.17 -0.74
N CYS A 21 3.30 -3.69 -1.77
CA CYS A 21 3.05 -3.33 -3.17
C CYS A 21 1.60 -3.60 -3.61
N ASP A 22 0.89 -4.45 -2.88
CA ASP A 22 -0.52 -4.74 -3.01
C ASP A 22 -1.44 -3.72 -2.31
N GLY A 23 -0.87 -2.66 -1.72
CA GLY A 23 -1.60 -1.57 -1.07
C GLY A 23 -2.19 -1.94 0.30
N ARG A 24 -1.71 -3.03 0.92
CA ARG A 24 -2.12 -3.46 2.26
C ARG A 24 -1.06 -3.11 3.29
N THR A 25 -1.50 -2.66 4.44
CA THR A 25 -0.66 -2.46 5.62
C THR A 25 -0.35 -3.81 6.26
N TYR A 26 0.94 -4.09 6.48
CA TYR A 26 1.42 -5.24 7.23
C TYR A 26 2.05 -4.77 8.54
N GLY A 27 1.95 -5.58 9.60
CA GLY A 27 2.50 -5.26 10.91
C GLY A 27 4.03 -5.16 10.90
N ASN A 28 4.69 -5.86 9.98
CA ASN A 28 6.12 -5.75 9.70
C ASN A 28 6.49 -6.28 8.30
N ALA A 29 7.74 -6.04 7.89
CA ALA A 29 8.29 -6.54 6.61
C ALA A 29 8.29 -8.08 6.50
N CYS A 30 8.39 -8.78 7.63
CA CYS A 30 8.33 -10.24 7.63
C CYS A 30 6.91 -10.73 7.33
N ASP A 31 5.87 -10.10 7.89
CA ASP A 31 4.47 -10.40 7.60
C ASP A 31 4.14 -10.13 6.13
N ALA A 32 4.65 -9.02 5.57
CA ALA A 32 4.53 -8.73 4.13
C ALA A 32 5.18 -9.85 3.28
N ALA A 33 6.42 -10.22 3.60
CA ALA A 33 7.12 -11.29 2.90
C ALA A 33 6.42 -12.67 3.06
N SER A 34 5.85 -12.95 4.24
CA SER A 34 5.08 -14.16 4.51
C SER A 34 3.79 -14.19 3.68
N ALA A 35 3.14 -13.05 3.48
CA ALA A 35 2.02 -12.90 2.56
C ALA A 35 2.42 -12.97 1.07
N GLY A 36 3.72 -13.03 0.76
CA GLY A 36 4.22 -13.09 -0.61
C GLY A 36 4.15 -11.76 -1.35
N THR A 37 4.09 -10.64 -0.61
CA THR A 37 4.15 -9.29 -1.17
C THR A 37 5.48 -8.65 -0.81
N ASP A 38 6.00 -7.83 -1.70
CA ASP A 38 7.15 -6.96 -1.40
C ASP A 38 6.67 -5.69 -0.74
N THR A 39 7.50 -5.11 0.11
CA THR A 39 7.21 -3.83 0.76
C THR A 39 7.56 -2.68 -0.19
N SER A 40 6.62 -1.79 -0.43
CA SER A 40 6.84 -0.56 -1.21
C SER A 40 7.40 0.57 -0.34
N THR A 41 6.86 0.75 0.86
CA THR A 41 7.19 1.89 1.75
C THR A 41 7.23 1.44 3.21
N GLU A 42 8.15 2.00 4.00
CA GLU A 42 8.17 1.87 5.45
C GLU A 42 7.06 2.71 6.09
N GLY A 43 6.30 2.12 7.02
CA GLY A 43 5.08 2.69 7.59
C GLY A 43 3.80 2.04 7.08
N GLU A 44 2.69 2.26 7.77
CA GLU A 44 1.37 1.78 7.33
C GLU A 44 1.07 2.34 5.93
N CYS A 45 0.40 1.56 5.06
CA CYS A 45 -0.17 2.16 3.86
C CYS A 45 -1.07 3.29 4.33
N ALA A 46 -0.80 4.52 3.89
CA ALA A 46 -1.62 5.64 4.28
C ALA A 46 -3.05 5.31 3.84
N ALA A 47 -3.94 5.10 4.82
CA ALA A 47 -5.36 4.96 4.55
C ALA A 47 -5.76 6.16 3.70
N ALA A 48 -6.38 5.89 2.56
CA ALA A 48 -6.60 6.80 1.46
C ALA A 48 -7.40 8.07 1.85
N ALA A 49 -6.76 9.00 2.54
CA ALA A 49 -7.28 10.34 2.79
C ALA A 49 -6.69 11.35 1.78
N ASP A 50 -5.43 11.12 1.36
CA ASP A 50 -4.75 11.94 0.37
C ASP A 50 -4.03 11.08 -0.68
N CYS A 51 -4.68 10.91 -1.83
CA CYS A 51 -4.11 10.22 -2.99
C CYS A 51 -2.81 10.85 -3.53
N ARG A 52 -2.48 12.07 -3.11
CA ARG A 52 -1.22 12.75 -3.45
C ARG A 52 -0.02 12.11 -2.77
N ALA A 53 -0.20 11.48 -1.62
CA ALA A 53 0.88 10.86 -0.85
C ALA A 53 1.17 9.42 -1.30
N THR A 54 0.13 8.67 -1.69
CA THR A 54 0.21 7.24 -1.97
C THR A 54 0.04 6.89 -3.45
N GLY A 55 -0.41 7.84 -4.27
CA GLY A 55 -0.83 7.57 -5.64
C GLY A 55 -2.15 6.80 -5.70
N CYS A 56 -2.65 6.60 -6.92
CA CYS A 56 -3.88 5.86 -7.16
C CYS A 56 -3.61 4.57 -7.92
N ALA A 57 -4.43 3.55 -7.68
CA ALA A 57 -4.45 2.35 -8.49
C ALA A 57 -4.72 2.68 -9.97
N ALA A 58 -4.26 1.83 -10.89
CA ALA A 58 -4.47 2.03 -12.32
C ALA A 58 -5.97 2.20 -12.66
N GLY A 59 -6.29 3.22 -13.46
CA GLY A 59 -7.67 3.59 -13.80
C GLY A 59 -8.36 4.53 -12.79
N ARG A 60 -7.60 5.11 -11.86
CA ARG A 60 -8.07 6.15 -10.95
C ARG A 60 -7.12 7.34 -10.98
N SER A 61 -7.69 8.54 -11.05
CA SER A 61 -6.99 9.81 -10.94
C SER A 61 -7.05 10.32 -9.50
N CYS A 62 -6.01 11.05 -9.11
CA CYS A 62 -6.00 11.75 -7.83
C CYS A 62 -6.65 13.12 -8.01
N GLN A 63 -7.84 13.30 -7.43
CA GLN A 63 -8.63 14.53 -7.57
C GLN A 63 -9.13 15.03 -6.22
N PHE A 64 -9.30 16.36 -6.13
CA PHE A 64 -9.89 17.00 -4.96
C PHE A 64 -11.42 16.89 -5.03
N CYS A 65 -12.02 16.18 -4.08
CA CYS A 65 -13.44 15.89 -4.01
C CYS A 65 -13.94 16.12 -2.58
N TRP A 66 -15.04 16.87 -2.44
CA TRP A 66 -15.66 17.23 -1.15
C TRP A 66 -14.68 17.60 -0.02
N GLY A 67 -13.65 18.39 -0.36
CA GLY A 67 -12.69 18.90 0.63
C GLY A 67 -11.48 17.99 0.91
N SER A 68 -11.30 16.89 0.18
CA SER A 68 -10.18 15.94 0.37
C SER A 68 -9.61 15.43 -0.96
N TRP A 69 -8.37 14.94 -0.98
CA TRP A 69 -7.77 14.35 -2.19
C TRP A 69 -8.02 12.85 -2.23
N ALA A 70 -9.00 12.41 -3.01
CA ALA A 70 -9.37 11.01 -3.13
C ALA A 70 -8.94 10.42 -4.48
N CYS A 71 -8.82 9.09 -4.52
CA CYS A 71 -8.66 8.35 -5.77
C CYS A 71 -10.02 8.09 -6.40
N ILE A 72 -10.23 8.62 -7.60
CA ILE A 72 -11.55 8.67 -8.24
C ILE A 72 -11.39 8.07 -9.64
N PRO A 73 -12.35 7.27 -10.14
CA PRO A 73 -12.24 6.68 -11.48
C PRO A 73 -12.06 7.74 -12.57
N ASP A 74 -11.25 7.43 -13.59
CA ASP A 74 -11.01 8.32 -14.71
C ASP A 74 -12.33 8.71 -15.40
N GLY A 75 -12.65 10.01 -15.39
CA GLY A 75 -13.89 10.56 -15.95
C GLY A 75 -15.05 10.72 -14.97
N ALA A 76 -14.88 10.36 -13.69
CA ALA A 76 -15.86 10.71 -12.66
C ALA A 76 -15.70 12.18 -12.21
N MET A 77 -16.83 12.87 -12.10
CA MET A 77 -16.90 14.23 -11.57
C MET A 77 -17.04 14.22 -10.05
N CYS A 78 -16.32 15.14 -9.41
CA CYS A 78 -16.12 15.29 -7.97
C CYS A 78 -17.02 16.40 -7.41
#